data_AF-A0A411PML9-F1
#
_entry.id   AF-A0A411PML9-F1
#
_cell.length_a   1.000
_cell.length_b   1.000
_cell.length_c   1.000
_cell.angle_alpha   90.00
_cell.angle_beta   90.00
_cell.angle_gamma   90.00
#
_symmetry.space_group_name_H-M   'P 1'
#
loop_
_entity.id
_entity.type
_entity.pdbx_description
1 polymer ?
#
loop_
_entity_poly.entity_id
_entity_poly.type
_entity_poly.pdbx_seq_one_letter_code
_entity_poly.pdbx_strand_id
1 'polypeptide(L)' 'MNGLVEYEASMLVDLLESGDSLRVHMFMDAMGMPFDVQDRLLNEFSGLKHVDQQQIADIIEDQGQHSLSSHLTL' A
#
# COMPACT_ATOMS: atom_id res chain seq x y z
N MET A 1 -6.49 -6.11 -10.78
CA MET A 1 -7.04 -5.99 -9.42
C MET A 1 -7.82 -7.23 -8.97
N ASN A 2 -7.24 -7.94 -8.01
CA ASN A 2 -7.92 -8.97 -7.21
C ASN A 2 -8.72 -8.30 -6.08
N GLY A 3 -9.82 -8.90 -5.62
CA GLY A 3 -10.67 -8.32 -4.58
C GLY A 3 -9.96 -8.09 -3.23
N LEU A 4 -8.86 -8.80 -2.97
CA LEU A 4 -8.00 -8.53 -1.81
C LEU A 4 -7.25 -7.19 -1.94
N VAL A 5 -6.70 -6.91 -3.12
CA VAL A 5 -5.95 -5.67 -3.40
C VAL A 5 -6.89 -4.46 -3.34
N GLU A 6 -8.12 -4.59 -3.87
CA GLU A 6 -9.14 -3.54 -3.79
C GLU A 6 -9.49 -3.19 -2.33
N TYR A 7 -9.65 -4.22 -1.49
CA TYR A 7 -9.93 -4.05 -0.07
C TYR A 7 -8.77 -3.39 0.69
N GLU A 8 -7.54 -3.87 0.48
CA GLU A 8 -6.33 -3.33 1.09
C GLU A 8 -6.11 -1.86 0.69
N ALA A 9 -6.31 -1.54 -0.59
CA ALA A 9 -6.23 -0.17 -1.08
C ALA A 9 -7.30 0.73 -0.47
N SER A 10 -8.55 0.27 -0.37
CA SER A 10 -9.63 1.03 0.28
C SER A 10 -9.31 1.33 1.74
N MET A 11 -8.83 0.32 2.49
CA MET A 11 -8.46 0.48 3.90
C MET A 11 -7.31 1.46 4.08
N LEU A 12 -6.32 1.42 3.18
CA LEU A 12 -5.20 2.36 3.18
C LEU A 12 -5.64 3.80 2.91
N VAL A 13 -6.56 4.02 1.98
CA VAL A 13 -7.15 5.35 1.72
C VAL A 13 -7.80 5.88 2.99
N ASP A 14 -8.68 5.10 3.61
CA ASP A 14 -9.39 5.51 4.83
C ASP A 14 -8.42 5.86 5.97
N LEU A 15 -7.35 5.06 6.13
CA LEU A 15 -6.32 5.31 7.14
C LEU A 15 -5.48 6.55 6.83
N LEU A 16 -5.11 6.77 5.58
CA LEU A 16 -4.36 7.96 5.16
C LEU A 16 -5.20 9.24 5.34
N GLU A 17 -6.48 9.20 5.00
CA GLU A 17 -7.41 10.32 5.21
C GLU A 17 -7.66 10.61 6.70
N SER A 18 -7.55 9.60 7.57
CA SER A 18 -7.68 9.78 9.02
C SER A 18 -6.54 10.60 9.66
N GLY A 19 -5.39 10.69 8.98
CA GLY A 19 -4.17 11.34 9.49
C GLY A 19 -3.47 10.59 10.63
N ASP A 20 -3.93 9.38 10.98
CA ASP A 20 -3.31 8.54 12.01
C ASP A 20 -2.13 7.75 11.41
N SER A 21 -0.97 8.40 11.35
CA SER A 21 0.25 7.83 10.77
C SER A 21 0.67 6.51 11.43
N LEU A 22 0.46 6.35 12.74
CA LEU A 22 0.79 5.11 13.45
C LEU A 22 -0.05 3.95 12.92
N ARG A 23 -1.37 4.14 12.78
CA ARG A 23 -2.25 3.09 12.23
C ARG A 23 -1.94 2.77 10.78
N VAL A 24 -1.56 3.76 9.97
CA VAL A 24 -1.12 3.54 8.59
C VAL A 24 0.10 2.62 8.57
N HIS A 25 1.14 2.91 9.35
CA HIS A 25 2.33 2.04 9.45
C HIS A 25 2.00 0.63 9.94
N MET A 26 1.21 0.51 11.02
CA MET A 26 0.82 -0.80 11.54
C MET A 26 0.05 -1.65 10.52
N PHE A 27 -0.78 -1.02 9.70
CA PHE A 27 -1.52 -1.71 8.65
C PHE A 27 -0.60 -2.15 7.51
N MET A 28 0.31 -1.28 7.05
CA MET A 28 1.30 -1.64 6.04
C MET A 28 2.23 -2.78 6.49
N ASP A 29 2.64 -2.76 7.76
CA ASP A 29 3.40 -3.87 8.37
C ASP A 29 2.58 -5.17 8.39
N ALA A 30 1.28 -5.10 8.68
CA ALA A 30 0.40 -6.27 8.69
C ALA A 30 0.22 -6.89 7.29
N MET A 31 0.31 -6.08 6.24
CA MET A 31 0.34 -6.55 4.84
C MET A 31 1.69 -7.13 4.43
N GLY A 32 2.73 -7.04 5.29
CA GLY A 32 4.09 -7.44 4.94
C GLY A 32 4.75 -6.50 3.92
N MET A 33 4.30 -5.24 3.85
CA MET A 33 4.82 -4.26 2.91
C MET A 33 6.26 -3.86 3.28
N PRO A 34 7.23 -3.95 2.36
CA PRO A 34 8.60 -3.53 2.60
C PRO A 34 8.71 -2.04 2.96
N PHE A 35 9.66 -1.68 3.85
CA PHE A 35 9.82 -0.29 4.33
C PHE A 35 10.05 0.73 3.21
N ASP A 36 10.78 0.36 2.16
CA ASP A 36 11.02 1.22 0.99
C ASP A 36 9.73 1.52 0.20
N VAL A 37 8.80 0.56 0.16
CA VAL A 37 7.47 0.76 -0.41
C VAL A 37 6.62 1.63 0.49
N GLN A 38 6.63 1.38 1.81
CA GLN A 38 5.91 2.21 2.78
C GLN A 38 6.33 3.67 2.68
N ASP A 39 7.64 3.95 2.66
CA ASP A 39 8.19 5.29 2.53
C ASP A 39 7.80 5.93 1.20
N ARG A 40 7.84 5.18 0.09
CA ARG A 40 7.41 5.70 -1.22
C ARG A 40 5.93 6.07 -1.20
N LEU A 41 5.08 5.19 -0.66
CA LEU A 41 3.64 5.37 -0.57
C LEU A 41 3.33 6.62 0.26
N LEU A 42 3.89 6.71 1.48
CA LEU A 42 3.71 7.88 2.34
C LEU A 42 4.23 9.18 1.71
N ASN A 43 5.37 9.14 1.02
CA ASN A 43 5.90 10.33 0.34
C ASN A 43 4.99 10.77 -0.81
N GLU A 44 4.51 9.84 -1.65
CA GLU A 44 3.61 10.12 -2.77
C GLU A 44 2.29 10.74 -2.27
N PHE A 45 1.74 10.27 -1.13
CA PHE A 45 0.46 10.77 -0.60
C PHE A 45 0.56 11.93 0.38
N SER A 46 1.73 12.17 1.00
CA SER A 46 1.93 13.29 1.96
C SER A 46 1.63 14.68 1.40
N GLY A 47 1.62 14.83 0.07
CA GLY A 47 1.34 16.08 -0.63
C GLY A 47 0.00 16.13 -1.37
N LEU A 48 -0.76 15.02 -1.41
CA LEU A 48 -1.99 14.93 -2.17
C LEU A 48 -3.19 15.36 -1.31
N LYS A 49 -4.04 16.25 -1.85
CA LYS A 49 -5.30 16.65 -1.22
C LYS A 49 -6.34 15.52 -1.18
N HIS A 50 -6.17 14.51 -2.03
CA HIS A 50 -7.03 13.34 -2.11
C HIS A 50 -6.19 12.15 -2.53
N VAL A 51 -6.39 11.03 -1.86
CA VAL A 51 -5.66 9.79 -2.08
C VAL A 51 -6.44 8.97 -3.10
N ASP A 52 -5.82 8.67 -4.24
CA ASP A 52 -6.44 7.86 -5.28
C ASP A 52 -6.28 6.37 -4.95
N GLN A 53 -7.42 5.71 -4.66
CA GLN A 53 -7.47 4.27 -4.39
C GLN A 53 -6.85 3.44 -5.52
N GLN A 54 -7.04 3.85 -6.77
CA GLN A 54 -6.50 3.12 -7.92
C GLN A 54 -4.97 3.14 -7.92
N GLN A 55 -4.36 4.28 -7.58
CA GLN A 55 -2.90 4.39 -7.49
C GLN A 55 -2.35 3.51 -6.36
N ILE A 56 -3.01 3.46 -5.21
CA ILE A 56 -2.62 2.59 -4.11
C ILE A 56 -2.72 1.12 -4.53
N ALA A 57 -3.81 0.75 -5.19
CA ALA A 57 -3.99 -0.62 -5.65
C ALA A 57 -2.94 -1.05 -6.68
N ASP A 58 -2.57 -0.16 -7.60
CA ASP A 58 -1.51 -0.43 -8.58
C ASP A 58 -0.15 -0.65 -7.88
N ILE A 59 0.16 0.12 -6.83
CA ILE A 59 1.37 -0.08 -6.01
C ILE A 59 1.33 -1.42 -5.29
N ILE A 60 0.21 -1.78 -4.66
CA ILE A 60 0.07 -3.06 -3.94
C ILE A 60 0.17 -4.24 -4.92
N GLU A 61 -0.45 -4.15 -6.10
CA GLU A 61 -0.45 -5.21 -7.12
C GLU A 61 0.96 -5.42 -7.70
N ASP A 62 1.69 -4.34 -7.99
CA ASP A 62 3.10 -4.39 -8.42
C ASP A 62 3.99 -5.07 -7.37
N GLN A 63 3.81 -4.73 -6.08
CA GLN A 63 4.56 -5.37 -5.00
C GLN A 63 4.19 -6.85 -4.79
N GLY A 64 2.91 -7.19 -4.86
CA GLY A 64 2.47 -8.58 -4.79
C GLY A 64 3.10 -9.44 -5.90
N GLN A 65 3.22 -8.89 -7.11
CA GLN A 65 3.90 -9.56 -8.23
C GLN A 65 5.42 -9.64 -8.03
N HIS A 66 6.06 -8.59 -7.51
CA HIS A 66 7.49 -8.59 -7.20
C HIS A 66 7.86 -9.59 -6.09
N SER A 67 7.03 -9.69 -5.04
CA SER A 67 7.17 -10.71 -3.99
C SER A 67 7.00 -12.12 -4.55
N LEU A 68 5.98 -12.37 -5.39
CA LEU A 68 5.79 -13.68 -6.01
C LEU A 68 6.95 -14.08 -6.95
N SER A 69 7.49 -13.13 -7.73
CA SER A 69 8.57 -13.38 -8.68
C SER A 69 9.91 -13.74 -8.01
N SER A 70 10.18 -13.16 -6.84
CA SER A 70 11.39 -13.43 -6.05
C SER A 70 11.35 -14.79 -5.34
N HIS A 71 10.16 -15.32 -5.07
CA HIS A 71 9.97 -16.68 -4.56
C HIS A 71 9.96 -17.76 -5.64
N LEU A 72 9.65 -17.43 -6.90
CA LEU A 72 9.64 -18.36 -8.03
C LEU A 72 11.03 -18.59 -8.68
N THR A 73 12.06 -17.88 -8.21
CA THR A 73 13.44 -17.97 -8.73
C THR A 73 14.40 -18.80 -7.84
N LEU A 74 13.87 -19.56 -6.87
CA LEU A 74 14.60 -20.54 -6.06
C LEU A 74 14.26 -21.98 -6.45
#